data_AF-A0A964Q972-F1
#
_entry.id   AF-A0A964Q972-F1
#
_cell.length_a   1.000
_cell.length_b   1.000
_cell.length_c   1.000
_cell.angle_alpha   90.00
_cell.angle_beta   90.00
_cell.angle_gamma   90.00
#
_symmetry.space_group_name_H-M   'P 1'
#
loop_
_entity.id
_entity.type
_entity.pdbx_description
1 polymer ?
#
loop_
_entity_poly.entity_id
_entity_poly.type
_entity_poly.pdbx_seq_one_letter_code
_entity_poly.pdbx_strand_id
1 'polypeptide(L)'
;MISKTFVAGVAVGMLIVAALATTTFQVGAASQRAHQQEMPAQLNPLIGKQDAQSTRANEGSSRGSWRGGDGVRRELSEEEIDRVIVTAREVNPQWADELVKLRQSDPKALRERLGREARKLMGLSMMKEREPDLYRVRVEDIRVQNQIRELGEAWNVAQKSGDVSSQEALMKDIELKAHKQVELDIQARGFEFVALDKSLKDARKKLQDDIRDRDKSIGDIIEAIRKGEDPKFGRRPSGMSGAIGGVGGRSRGNDNEPTSKPASINP
;
A
#
# COMPACT_ATOMS: atom_id res chain seq x y z
N MET A 1 -57.56 12.92 -31.51
CA MET A 1 -56.52 13.94 -31.76
C MET A 1 -55.29 13.52 -30.99
N ILE A 2 -54.31 12.96 -31.70
CA ILE A 2 -53.13 12.26 -31.16
C ILE A 2 -51.97 13.24 -31.30
N SER A 3 -51.42 13.72 -30.19
CA SER A 3 -50.23 14.58 -30.23
C SER A 3 -48.97 13.76 -30.04
N LYS A 4 -48.00 14.06 -30.89
CA LYS A 4 -46.75 13.35 -31.16
C LYS A 4 -45.61 13.93 -30.32
N THR A 5 -44.64 13.06 -30.04
CA THR A 5 -43.17 13.30 -30.01
C THR A 5 -42.61 14.39 -29.09
N PHE A 6 -41.76 13.97 -28.14
CA PHE A 6 -40.37 14.45 -28.08
C PHE A 6 -39.50 13.44 -27.30
N VAL A 7 -38.63 12.74 -28.02
CA VAL A 7 -37.52 11.95 -27.47
C VAL A 7 -36.24 12.71 -27.79
N ALA A 8 -35.56 13.17 -26.76
CA ALA A 8 -34.17 13.64 -26.77
C ALA A 8 -33.62 13.25 -25.38
N GLY A 9 -32.55 12.50 -25.22
CA GLY A 9 -31.35 12.41 -26.04
C GLY A 9 -30.19 12.95 -25.21
N VAL A 10 -29.66 12.14 -24.29
CA VAL A 10 -28.34 12.37 -23.67
C VAL A 10 -27.69 11.01 -23.43
N ALA A 11 -27.00 10.50 -24.46
CA ALA A 11 -25.97 9.49 -24.32
C ALA A 11 -24.64 10.23 -24.27
N VAL A 12 -23.98 10.23 -23.11
CA VAL A 12 -22.63 10.79 -22.95
C VAL A 12 -21.80 9.79 -22.14
N GLY A 13 -20.74 9.29 -22.78
CA GLY A 13 -19.50 8.98 -22.08
C GLY A 13 -19.19 7.52 -21.79
N MET A 14 -19.13 6.66 -22.81
CA MET A 14 -18.39 5.37 -22.73
C MET A 14 -17.40 5.28 -23.88
N LEU A 15 -16.23 5.89 -23.71
CA LEU A 15 -15.13 5.78 -24.69
C LEU A 15 -13.79 6.04 -24.01
N ILE A 16 -13.22 5.00 -23.37
CA ILE A 16 -11.78 4.94 -23.09
C ILE A 16 -11.26 3.57 -23.56
N VAL A 17 -10.77 3.60 -24.80
CA VAL A 17 -9.52 3.00 -25.31
C VAL A 17 -9.24 1.54 -24.94
N ALA A 18 -9.65 0.63 -25.83
CA ALA A 18 -8.99 -0.65 -26.05
C ALA A 18 -7.81 -0.45 -27.01
N ALA A 19 -6.58 -0.61 -26.53
CA ALA A 19 -5.39 -0.74 -27.36
C ALA A 19 -4.28 -1.44 -26.58
N LEU A 20 -4.28 -2.78 -26.59
CA LEU A 20 -3.06 -3.56 -26.36
C LEU A 20 -2.93 -4.57 -27.49
N ALA A 21 -1.88 -4.34 -28.27
CA ALA A 21 -1.53 -5.07 -29.47
C ALA A 21 -1.12 -6.51 -29.15
N THR A 22 -1.73 -7.45 -29.87
CA THR A 22 -1.29 -8.83 -30.01
C THR A 22 0.00 -8.88 -30.82
N THR A 23 1.15 -9.00 -30.16
CA THR A 23 2.39 -9.43 -30.79
C THR A 23 2.50 -10.95 -30.72
N THR A 24 2.06 -11.63 -31.77
CA THR A 24 2.31 -13.05 -31.99
C THR A 24 3.80 -13.27 -32.32
N PHE A 25 4.53 -13.92 -31.42
CA PHE A 25 5.86 -14.46 -31.71
C PHE A 25 5.72 -15.75 -32.53
N GLN A 26 6.07 -15.67 -33.81
CA GLN A 26 6.30 -16.83 -34.69
C GLN A 26 7.72 -17.36 -34.42
N VAL A 27 7.83 -18.52 -33.77
CA VAL A 27 9.07 -19.30 -33.73
C VAL A 27 9.00 -20.33 -34.85
N GLY A 28 9.79 -20.08 -35.90
CA GLY A 28 9.94 -20.98 -37.04
C GLY A 28 10.70 -22.25 -36.67
N ALA A 29 10.20 -23.38 -37.15
CA ALA A 29 10.91 -24.65 -37.21
C ALA A 29 11.82 -24.67 -38.44
N ALA A 30 13.12 -24.94 -38.24
CA ALA A 30 14.03 -25.36 -39.29
C ALA A 30 15.12 -26.29 -38.73
N SER A 31 14.91 -27.58 -38.95
CA SER A 31 15.85 -28.64 -39.35
C SER A 31 17.31 -28.70 -38.82
N GLN A 32 17.55 -29.73 -38.02
CA GLN A 32 18.62 -30.76 -38.12
C GLN A 32 19.92 -30.48 -38.91
N ARG A 33 21.08 -30.63 -38.23
CA ARG A 33 22.13 -31.65 -38.46
C ARG A 33 23.32 -31.37 -37.54
N ALA A 34 23.58 -32.26 -36.59
CA ALA A 34 24.61 -33.31 -36.67
C ALA A 34 26.03 -32.81 -36.32
N HIS A 35 26.47 -33.11 -35.10
CA HIS A 35 27.81 -33.65 -34.87
C HIS A 35 27.80 -34.57 -33.65
N GLN A 36 28.12 -35.83 -33.93
CA GLN A 36 28.57 -36.83 -32.96
C GLN A 36 29.87 -36.36 -32.29
N GLN A 37 29.99 -36.56 -30.99
CA GLN A 37 31.27 -36.97 -30.42
C GLN A 37 31.04 -37.90 -29.22
N GLU A 38 31.72 -39.03 -29.28
CA GLU A 38 31.58 -40.21 -28.43
C GLU A 38 32.28 -40.07 -27.06
N MET A 39 31.60 -40.56 -26.00
CA MET A 39 32.07 -41.42 -24.89
C MET A 39 33.19 -40.90 -23.93
N PRO A 40 33.37 -41.46 -22.70
CA PRO A 40 32.72 -42.63 -22.09
C PRO A 40 32.14 -42.44 -20.69
N ALA A 41 31.33 -43.43 -20.30
CA ALA A 41 30.90 -43.69 -18.93
C ALA A 41 32.06 -44.16 -18.03
N GLN A 42 32.17 -43.58 -16.83
CA GLN A 42 32.76 -44.23 -15.67
C GLN A 42 31.84 -44.06 -14.45
N LEU A 43 31.52 -45.21 -13.86
CA LEU A 43 30.81 -45.44 -12.60
C LEU A 43 31.70 -45.06 -11.40
N ASN A 44 31.18 -44.33 -10.41
CA ASN A 44 30.71 -44.89 -9.12
C ASN A 44 30.45 -43.79 -8.04
N PRO A 45 29.68 -44.12 -6.98
CA PRO A 45 28.89 -43.18 -6.21
C PRO A 45 29.56 -42.76 -4.89
N LEU A 46 29.25 -41.55 -4.44
CA LEU A 46 29.49 -41.14 -3.05
C LEU A 46 28.17 -40.74 -2.39
N ILE A 47 27.75 -41.65 -1.53
CA ILE A 47 26.74 -41.54 -0.49
C ILE A 47 27.06 -40.32 0.39
N GLY A 48 26.13 -39.37 0.42
CA GLY A 48 26.08 -38.29 1.39
C GLY A 48 24.62 -38.08 1.78
N LYS A 49 24.19 -38.77 2.84
CA LYS A 49 22.91 -38.55 3.52
C LYS A 49 22.81 -37.07 3.92
N GLN A 50 21.82 -36.34 3.38
CA GLN A 50 21.28 -35.15 4.03
C GLN A 50 19.77 -35.15 3.87
N ASP A 51 19.13 -34.99 5.02
CA ASP A 51 17.76 -35.34 5.27
C ASP A 51 16.79 -34.35 4.65
N ALA A 52 15.68 -34.91 4.16
CA ALA A 52 14.50 -34.16 3.81
C ALA A 52 13.81 -33.70 5.10
N GLN A 53 13.94 -32.41 5.43
CA GLN A 53 13.00 -31.73 6.32
C GLN A 53 12.69 -30.33 5.80
N SER A 54 11.61 -30.29 5.02
CA SER A 54 10.52 -29.30 5.09
C SER A 54 10.71 -28.17 6.11
N THR A 55 11.08 -26.99 5.62
CA THR A 55 10.52 -25.70 6.07
C THR A 55 10.54 -24.71 4.90
N ARG A 56 9.60 -24.87 3.95
CA ARG A 56 9.16 -23.76 3.11
C ARG A 56 8.30 -22.83 3.96
N ALA A 57 8.96 -21.96 4.71
CA ALA A 57 8.32 -20.87 5.42
C ALA A 57 9.08 -19.58 5.14
N ASN A 58 8.36 -18.62 4.54
CA ASN A 58 8.56 -17.20 4.78
C ASN A 58 9.78 -16.50 4.15
N GLU A 59 9.97 -16.66 2.84
CA GLU A 59 10.75 -15.70 2.03
C GLU A 59 9.78 -14.84 1.20
N GLY A 60 9.19 -13.83 1.86
CA GLY A 60 8.25 -12.90 1.20
C GLY A 60 7.88 -11.63 1.97
N SER A 61 8.38 -11.44 3.20
CA SER A 61 8.01 -10.29 4.05
C SER A 61 9.02 -9.14 4.05
N SER A 62 10.13 -9.22 3.31
CA SER A 62 11.14 -8.15 3.22
C SER A 62 10.87 -7.13 2.10
N ARG A 63 9.63 -6.64 1.99
CA ARG A 63 9.33 -5.41 1.22
C ARG A 63 9.09 -4.26 2.20
N GLY A 64 10.16 -3.50 2.47
CA GLY A 64 10.07 -2.08 2.86
C GLY A 64 9.62 -1.78 4.30
N SER A 65 10.39 -2.21 5.30
CA SER A 65 10.32 -1.62 6.65
C SER A 65 10.92 -0.21 6.65
N TRP A 66 10.12 0.80 6.28
CA TRP A 66 10.49 2.23 6.34
C TRP A 66 10.01 2.95 7.61
N ARG A 67 9.52 2.25 8.64
CA ARG A 67 9.19 2.86 9.94
C ARG A 67 9.32 1.85 11.09
N GLY A 68 10.47 1.88 11.75
CA GLY A 68 10.72 1.16 13.00
C GLY A 68 11.34 2.09 14.03
N GLY A 69 10.66 3.19 14.35
CA GLY A 69 10.78 3.80 15.67
C GLY A 69 9.61 3.29 16.50
N ASP A 70 9.83 3.01 17.79
CA ASP A 70 8.78 2.75 18.78
C ASP A 70 7.77 3.90 18.79
N GLY A 71 6.84 3.83 17.85
CA GLY A 71 5.75 4.76 17.72
C GLY A 71 4.75 4.35 18.77
N VAL A 72 4.74 5.08 19.89
CA VAL A 72 3.53 5.29 20.68
C VAL A 72 2.37 5.30 19.68
N ARG A 73 1.49 4.29 19.75
CA ARG A 73 0.39 4.16 18.80
C ARG A 73 -0.35 5.49 18.81
N ARG A 74 -0.24 6.26 17.74
CA ARG A 74 -0.93 7.54 17.63
C ARG A 74 -2.41 7.26 17.87
N GLU A 75 -2.95 7.86 18.93
CA GLU A 75 -4.38 7.80 19.18
C GLU A 75 -5.10 8.44 18.00
N LEU A 76 -6.11 7.74 17.49
CA LEU A 76 -6.89 8.22 16.35
C LEU A 76 -7.75 9.40 16.80
N SER A 77 -7.71 10.49 16.04
CA SER A 77 -8.64 11.60 16.27
C SER A 77 -10.07 11.20 15.91
N GLU A 78 -11.07 11.87 16.49
CA GLU A 78 -12.48 11.60 16.17
C GLU A 78 -12.77 11.80 14.68
N GLU A 79 -12.12 12.78 14.03
CA GLU A 79 -12.23 13.02 12.59
C GLU A 79 -11.66 11.86 11.76
N GLU A 80 -10.55 11.25 12.21
CA GLU A 80 -9.99 10.05 11.56
C GLU A 80 -10.94 8.86 11.68
N ILE A 81 -11.57 8.70 12.84
CA ILE A 81 -12.58 7.66 13.10
C ILE A 81 -13.79 7.87 12.16
N ASP A 82 -14.28 9.10 12.03
CA ASP A 82 -15.40 9.42 11.15
C ASP A 82 -15.10 9.12 9.68
N ARG A 83 -13.91 9.52 9.19
CA ARG A 83 -13.46 9.19 7.83
C ARG A 83 -13.43 7.67 7.59
N VAL A 84 -12.92 6.92 8.58
CA VAL A 84 -12.85 5.46 8.50
C VAL A 84 -14.25 4.84 8.45
N ILE A 85 -15.21 5.31 9.24
CA ILE A 85 -16.59 4.81 9.23
C ILE A 85 -17.26 5.08 7.87
N VAL A 86 -17.04 6.27 7.29
CA VAL A 86 -17.54 6.59 5.93
C VAL A 86 -16.95 5.63 4.90
N THR A 87 -15.63 5.42 4.90
CA THR A 87 -14.98 4.47 4.01
C THR A 87 -15.46 3.03 4.23
N ALA A 88 -15.66 2.62 5.49
CA ALA A 88 -16.22 1.32 5.81
C ALA A 88 -17.60 1.14 5.17
N ARG A 89 -18.46 2.17 5.20
CA ARG A 89 -19.82 2.10 4.65
C ARG A 89 -19.82 1.94 3.13
N GLU A 90 -18.84 2.53 2.45
CA GLU A 90 -18.64 2.33 1.02
C GLU A 90 -18.15 0.91 0.71
N VAL A 91 -17.29 0.32 1.55
CA VAL A 91 -16.77 -1.04 1.32
C VAL A 91 -17.78 -2.12 1.70
N ASN A 92 -18.32 -2.05 2.91
CA ASN A 92 -19.30 -2.97 3.47
C ASN A 92 -20.18 -2.22 4.49
N PRO A 93 -21.46 -1.94 4.16
CA PRO A 93 -22.37 -1.22 5.06
C PRO A 93 -22.53 -1.86 6.44
N GLN A 94 -22.61 -3.19 6.51
CA GLN A 94 -22.74 -3.92 7.77
C GLN A 94 -21.53 -3.71 8.67
N TRP A 95 -20.32 -3.67 8.08
CA TRP A 95 -19.11 -3.37 8.83
C TRP A 95 -19.12 -1.95 9.39
N ALA A 96 -19.58 -0.96 8.63
CA ALA A 96 -19.77 0.39 9.15
C ALA A 96 -20.73 0.43 10.34
N ASP A 97 -21.85 -0.30 10.26
CA ASP A 97 -22.83 -0.33 11.34
C ASP A 97 -22.27 -1.00 12.61
N GLU A 98 -21.44 -2.04 12.47
CA GLU A 98 -20.68 -2.60 13.59
C GLU A 98 -19.73 -1.59 14.22
N LEU A 99 -19.02 -0.80 13.42
CA LEU A 99 -18.11 0.23 13.92
C LEU A 99 -18.86 1.35 14.64
N VAL A 100 -20.03 1.77 14.13
CA VAL A 100 -20.90 2.76 14.78
C VAL A 100 -21.42 2.22 16.11
N LYS A 101 -21.91 0.97 16.15
CA LYS A 101 -22.35 0.33 17.39
C LYS A 101 -21.21 0.25 18.40
N LEU A 102 -20.02 -0.18 17.97
CA LEU A 102 -18.84 -0.28 18.83
C LEU A 102 -18.38 1.08 19.34
N ARG A 103 -18.51 2.15 18.54
CA ARG A 103 -18.25 3.53 18.98
C ARG A 103 -19.15 3.94 20.14
N GLN A 104 -20.41 3.51 20.13
CA GLN A 104 -21.39 3.85 21.15
C GLN A 104 -21.23 3.02 22.42
N SER A 105 -20.93 1.72 22.28
CA SER A 105 -20.84 0.81 23.42
C SER A 105 -19.48 0.79 24.10
N ASP A 106 -18.38 0.80 23.33
CA ASP A 106 -17.01 0.77 23.85
C ASP A 106 -16.05 1.53 22.91
N PRO A 107 -15.89 2.85 23.13
CA PRO A 107 -14.97 3.67 22.34
C PRO A 107 -13.50 3.23 22.43
N LYS A 108 -13.10 2.53 23.50
CA LYS A 108 -11.72 2.07 23.67
C LYS A 108 -11.48 0.82 22.82
N ALA A 109 -12.40 -0.15 22.89
CA ALA A 109 -12.35 -1.33 22.02
C ALA A 109 -12.44 -0.95 20.54
N LEU A 110 -13.21 0.09 20.18
CA LEU A 110 -13.18 0.64 18.83
C LEU A 110 -11.76 1.05 18.44
N ARG A 111 -11.09 1.91 19.22
CA ARG A 111 -9.74 2.39 18.89
C ARG A 111 -8.73 1.24 18.75
N GLU A 112 -8.85 0.20 19.59
CA GLU A 112 -8.02 -0.99 19.47
C GLU A 112 -8.31 -1.81 18.20
N ARG A 113 -9.59 -2.02 17.87
CA ARG A 113 -10.01 -2.71 16.63
C ARG A 113 -9.54 -1.93 15.40
N LEU A 114 -9.68 -0.60 15.43
CA LEU A 114 -9.21 0.27 14.36
C LEU A 114 -7.69 0.21 14.21
N GLY A 115 -6.94 0.07 15.31
CA GLY A 115 -5.49 -0.08 15.27
C GLY A 115 -4.99 -1.36 14.58
N ARG A 116 -5.80 -2.43 14.52
CA ARG A 116 -5.47 -3.73 13.90
C ARG A 116 -6.05 -3.88 12.49
N GLU A 117 -7.36 -3.74 12.35
CA GLU A 117 -8.08 -3.99 11.09
C GLU A 117 -8.29 -2.73 10.27
N ALA A 118 -8.48 -1.58 10.93
CA ALA A 118 -8.76 -0.34 10.22
C ALA A 118 -7.52 0.38 9.70
N ARG A 119 -6.30 -0.15 9.86
CA ARG A 119 -5.16 0.35 9.06
C ARG A 119 -5.44 0.24 7.57
N LYS A 120 -6.15 -0.82 7.14
CA LYS A 120 -6.57 -0.98 5.75
C LYS A 120 -7.58 0.11 5.36
N LEU A 121 -8.60 0.33 6.19
CA LEU A 121 -9.61 1.38 5.96
C LEU A 121 -9.02 2.80 6.03
N MET A 122 -8.04 3.02 6.88
CA MET A 122 -7.32 4.29 7.00
C MET A 122 -6.45 4.55 5.77
N GLY A 123 -5.76 3.52 5.27
CA GLY A 123 -5.06 3.60 4.00
C GLY A 123 -6.00 3.97 2.86
N LEU A 124 -7.18 3.35 2.82
CA LEU A 124 -8.23 3.68 1.84
C LEU A 124 -8.78 5.10 2.03
N SER A 125 -9.03 5.56 3.24
CA SER A 125 -9.54 6.92 3.47
C SER A 125 -8.53 7.98 3.04
N MET A 126 -7.23 7.77 3.28
CA MET A 126 -6.18 8.68 2.79
C MET A 126 -6.04 8.63 1.27
N MET A 127 -6.20 7.44 0.68
CA MET A 127 -6.16 7.25 -0.77
C MET A 127 -7.33 7.96 -1.46
N LYS A 128 -8.51 8.03 -0.84
CA LYS A 128 -9.68 8.75 -1.35
C LYS A 128 -9.38 10.21 -1.68
N GLU A 129 -8.57 10.87 -0.85
CA GLU A 129 -8.19 12.27 -1.04
C GLU A 129 -7.08 12.45 -2.07
N ARG A 130 -6.08 11.55 -2.06
CA ARG A 130 -4.85 11.72 -2.85
C ARG A 130 -4.96 11.13 -4.25
N GLU A 131 -5.56 9.96 -4.37
CA GLU A 131 -5.62 9.12 -5.57
C GLU A 131 -7.04 8.52 -5.69
N PRO A 132 -8.06 9.35 -6.04
CA PRO A 132 -9.46 8.95 -5.99
C PRO A 132 -9.83 7.81 -6.95
N ASP A 133 -9.14 7.66 -8.06
CA ASP A 133 -9.39 6.56 -9.00
C ASP A 133 -8.86 5.22 -8.46
N LEU A 134 -7.65 5.22 -7.89
CA LEU A 134 -7.11 4.05 -7.18
C LEU A 134 -8.03 3.63 -6.03
N TYR A 135 -8.56 4.61 -5.29
CA TYR A 135 -9.52 4.36 -4.22
C TYR A 135 -10.75 3.59 -4.71
N ARG A 136 -11.39 4.04 -5.82
CA ARG A 136 -12.58 3.38 -6.36
C ARG A 136 -12.31 1.92 -6.73
N VAL A 137 -11.19 1.66 -7.41
CA VAL A 137 -10.82 0.30 -7.81
C VAL A 137 -10.56 -0.58 -6.59
N ARG A 138 -9.85 -0.08 -5.58
CA ARG A 138 -9.57 -0.84 -4.35
C ARG A 138 -10.83 -1.12 -3.52
N VAL A 139 -11.78 -0.18 -3.46
CA VAL A 139 -13.07 -0.43 -2.81
C VAL A 139 -13.82 -1.55 -3.51
N GLU A 140 -13.88 -1.51 -4.85
CA GLU A 140 -14.57 -2.54 -5.62
C GLU A 140 -13.88 -3.91 -5.52
N ASP A 141 -12.54 -3.95 -5.53
CA ASP A 141 -11.75 -5.18 -5.31
C ASP A 141 -12.12 -5.83 -3.96
N ILE A 142 -12.21 -5.05 -2.89
CA ILE A 142 -12.61 -5.58 -1.58
C ILE A 142 -14.04 -6.12 -1.58
N ARG A 143 -14.96 -5.46 -2.28
CA ARG A 143 -16.35 -5.95 -2.42
C ARG A 143 -16.37 -7.29 -3.15
N VAL A 144 -15.64 -7.40 -4.26
CA VAL A 144 -15.54 -8.65 -5.03
C VAL A 144 -14.91 -9.76 -4.17
N GLN A 145 -13.88 -9.46 -3.38
CA GLN A 145 -13.29 -10.43 -2.45
C GLN A 145 -14.29 -10.92 -1.40
N ASN A 146 -15.15 -10.05 -0.86
CA ASN A 146 -16.19 -10.45 0.09
C ASN A 146 -17.23 -11.36 -0.60
N GLN A 147 -17.67 -11.00 -1.81
CA GLN A 147 -18.59 -11.83 -2.60
C GLN A 147 -18.01 -13.23 -2.89
N ILE A 148 -16.72 -13.33 -3.21
CA ILE A 148 -16.06 -14.62 -3.43
C ILE A 148 -16.08 -15.47 -2.15
N ARG A 149 -15.86 -14.86 -0.97
CA ARG A 149 -15.94 -15.60 0.30
C ARG A 149 -17.35 -16.11 0.59
N GLU A 150 -18.36 -15.26 0.41
CA GLU A 150 -19.77 -15.64 0.57
C GLU A 150 -20.18 -16.78 -0.37
N LEU A 151 -19.78 -16.69 -1.64
CA LEU A 151 -20.02 -17.77 -2.62
C LEU A 151 -19.27 -19.06 -2.26
N GLY A 152 -18.04 -18.95 -1.74
CA GLY A 152 -17.27 -20.11 -1.27
C GLY A 152 -17.93 -20.80 -0.07
N GLU A 153 -18.48 -20.03 0.87
CA GLU A 153 -19.28 -20.57 1.98
C GLU A 153 -20.54 -21.27 1.48
N ALA A 154 -21.28 -20.65 0.57
CA ALA A 154 -22.46 -21.25 -0.04
C ALA A 154 -22.13 -22.54 -0.81
N TRP A 155 -21.00 -22.55 -1.54
CA TRP A 155 -20.53 -23.72 -2.28
C TRP A 155 -20.19 -24.87 -1.33
N ASN A 156 -19.54 -24.60 -0.20
CA ASN A 156 -19.27 -25.60 0.84
C ASN A 156 -20.55 -26.20 1.44
N VAL A 157 -21.60 -25.39 1.61
CA VAL A 157 -22.92 -25.88 2.05
C VAL A 157 -23.55 -26.79 1.00
N ALA A 158 -23.57 -26.35 -0.27
CA ALA A 158 -24.08 -27.14 -1.39
C ALA A 158 -23.33 -28.48 -1.52
N GLN A 159 -22.00 -28.46 -1.39
CA GLN A 159 -21.16 -29.66 -1.39
C GLN A 159 -21.54 -30.64 -0.28
N LYS A 160 -21.71 -30.18 0.95
CA LYS A 160 -22.13 -31.03 2.09
C LYS A 160 -23.53 -31.61 1.92
N SER A 161 -24.42 -30.88 1.25
CA SER A 161 -25.80 -31.32 0.98
C SER A 161 -25.93 -32.24 -0.25
N GLY A 162 -24.86 -32.40 -1.04
CA GLY A 162 -24.90 -33.17 -2.29
C GLY A 162 -25.66 -32.50 -3.44
N ASP A 163 -25.99 -31.21 -3.31
CA ASP A 163 -26.68 -30.45 -4.36
C ASP A 163 -25.70 -30.07 -5.47
N VAL A 164 -25.59 -30.93 -6.49
CA VAL A 164 -24.68 -30.76 -7.63
C VAL A 164 -25.07 -29.56 -8.49
N SER A 165 -26.37 -29.29 -8.65
CA SER A 165 -26.84 -28.18 -9.49
C SER A 165 -26.45 -26.83 -8.87
N SER A 166 -26.63 -26.67 -7.56
CA SER A 166 -26.18 -25.46 -6.86
C SER A 166 -24.66 -25.32 -6.87
N GLN A 167 -23.90 -26.42 -6.76
CA GLN A 167 -22.42 -26.37 -6.85
C GLN A 167 -21.95 -25.83 -8.20
N GLU A 168 -22.52 -26.31 -9.31
CA GLU A 168 -22.15 -25.86 -10.65
C GLU A 168 -22.49 -24.38 -10.89
N ALA A 169 -23.66 -23.93 -10.43
CA ALA A 169 -24.05 -22.53 -10.54
C ALA A 169 -23.12 -21.61 -9.73
N LEU A 170 -22.86 -21.98 -8.47
CA LEU A 170 -21.97 -21.22 -7.58
C LEU A 170 -20.53 -21.18 -8.11
N MET A 171 -20.03 -22.26 -8.71
CA MET A 171 -18.68 -22.28 -9.27
C MET A 171 -18.54 -21.29 -10.45
N LYS A 172 -19.55 -21.21 -11.34
CA LYS A 172 -19.56 -20.23 -12.43
C LYS A 172 -19.52 -18.79 -11.90
N ASP A 173 -20.26 -18.50 -10.84
CA ASP A 173 -20.24 -17.19 -10.21
C ASP A 173 -18.89 -16.89 -9.56
N ILE A 174 -18.27 -17.88 -8.89
CA ILE A 174 -16.92 -17.76 -8.32
C ILE A 174 -15.90 -17.45 -9.42
N GLU A 175 -15.92 -18.19 -10.53
CA GLU A 175 -15.03 -17.97 -11.67
C GLU A 175 -15.18 -16.54 -12.23
N LEU A 176 -16.42 -16.09 -12.46
CA LEU A 176 -16.72 -14.74 -12.94
C LEU A 176 -16.15 -13.67 -11.99
N LYS A 177 -16.35 -13.82 -10.68
CA LYS A 177 -15.83 -12.87 -9.69
C LYS A 177 -14.31 -12.92 -9.58
N ALA A 178 -13.70 -14.11 -9.67
CA ALA A 178 -12.25 -14.26 -9.65
C ALA A 178 -11.60 -13.56 -10.85
N HIS A 179 -12.18 -13.67 -12.05
CA HIS A 179 -11.74 -12.90 -13.22
C HIS A 179 -11.80 -11.40 -12.96
N LYS A 180 -12.95 -10.89 -12.47
CA LYS A 180 -13.11 -9.49 -12.11
C LYS A 180 -12.08 -9.02 -11.06
N GLN A 181 -11.78 -9.85 -10.07
CA GLN A 181 -10.78 -9.53 -9.04
C GLN A 181 -9.39 -9.33 -9.64
N VAL A 182 -8.98 -10.21 -10.56
CA VAL A 182 -7.69 -10.09 -11.25
C VAL A 182 -7.64 -8.82 -12.11
N GLU A 183 -8.72 -8.50 -12.83
CA GLU A 183 -8.82 -7.26 -13.59
C GLU A 183 -8.68 -6.01 -12.71
N LEU A 184 -9.37 -5.99 -11.55
CA LEU A 184 -9.29 -4.89 -10.59
C LEU A 184 -7.88 -4.77 -9.99
N ASP A 185 -7.19 -5.87 -9.72
CA ASP A 185 -5.80 -5.83 -9.24
C ASP A 185 -4.84 -5.26 -10.30
N ILE A 186 -5.01 -5.63 -11.57
CA ILE A 186 -4.23 -5.07 -12.68
C ILE A 186 -4.50 -3.56 -12.81
N GLN A 187 -5.76 -3.14 -12.77
CA GLN A 187 -6.14 -1.73 -12.81
C GLN A 187 -5.56 -0.95 -11.62
N ALA A 188 -5.64 -1.50 -10.42
CA ALA A 188 -5.09 -0.88 -9.22
C ALA A 188 -3.57 -0.67 -9.35
N ARG A 189 -2.82 -1.67 -9.82
CA ARG A 189 -1.39 -1.53 -10.10
C ARG A 189 -1.11 -0.45 -11.14
N GLY A 190 -1.95 -0.34 -12.17
CA GLY A 190 -1.87 0.74 -13.16
C GLY A 190 -1.95 2.12 -12.52
N PHE A 191 -2.96 2.35 -11.66
CA PHE A 191 -3.09 3.62 -10.94
C PHE A 191 -1.96 3.86 -9.93
N GLU A 192 -1.46 2.82 -9.27
CA GLU A 192 -0.30 2.92 -8.38
C GLU A 192 0.95 3.40 -9.14
N PHE A 193 1.18 2.91 -10.36
CA PHE A 193 2.30 3.39 -11.19
C PHE A 193 2.15 4.87 -11.56
N VAL A 194 0.93 5.33 -11.86
CA VAL A 194 0.67 6.75 -12.14
C VAL A 194 0.97 7.61 -10.91
N ALA A 195 0.52 7.19 -9.72
CA ALA A 195 0.79 7.90 -8.47
C ALA A 195 2.30 7.95 -8.15
N LEU A 196 3.03 6.84 -8.38
CA LEU A 196 4.48 6.78 -8.19
C LEU A 196 5.23 7.70 -9.18
N ASP A 197 4.83 7.73 -10.45
CA ASP A 197 5.43 8.62 -11.45
C ASP A 197 5.25 10.11 -11.06
N LYS A 198 4.05 10.47 -10.59
CA LYS A 198 3.78 11.81 -10.05
C LYS A 198 4.69 12.13 -8.86
N SER A 199 4.79 11.22 -7.88
CA SER A 199 5.68 11.40 -6.73
C SER A 199 7.15 11.53 -7.12
N LEU A 200 7.61 10.81 -8.15
CA LEU A 200 8.97 10.90 -8.66
C LEU A 200 9.21 12.25 -9.35
N LYS A 201 8.25 12.75 -10.12
CA LYS A 201 8.31 14.08 -10.74
C LYS A 201 8.39 15.18 -9.69
N ASP A 202 7.55 15.11 -8.66
CA ASP A 202 7.57 16.07 -7.54
C ASP A 202 8.90 16.01 -6.78
N ALA A 203 9.42 14.82 -6.50
CA ALA A 203 10.71 14.64 -5.85
C ALA A 203 11.87 15.22 -6.68
N ARG A 204 11.86 15.02 -8.01
CA ARG A 204 12.85 15.60 -8.93
C ARG A 204 12.76 17.13 -8.95
N LYS A 205 11.56 17.68 -9.05
CA LYS A 205 11.34 19.14 -9.01
C LYS A 205 11.88 19.73 -7.72
N LYS A 206 11.52 19.11 -6.58
CA LYS A 206 12.01 19.53 -5.26
C LYS A 206 13.54 19.48 -5.17
N LEU A 207 14.17 18.44 -5.70
CA LEU A 207 15.63 18.34 -5.74
C LEU A 207 16.25 19.46 -6.61
N GLN A 208 15.65 19.78 -7.75
CA GLN A 208 16.11 20.88 -8.60
C GLN A 208 15.99 22.24 -7.89
N ASP A 209 14.90 22.47 -7.16
CA ASP A 209 14.73 23.67 -6.35
C ASP A 209 15.76 23.72 -5.21
N ASP A 210 16.00 22.60 -4.51
CA ASP A 210 17.05 22.51 -3.49
C ASP A 210 18.46 22.80 -4.07
N ILE A 211 18.73 22.37 -5.31
CA ILE A 211 19.99 22.67 -6.01
C ILE A 211 20.08 24.15 -6.35
N ARG A 212 18.99 24.76 -6.83
CA ARG A 212 18.94 26.20 -7.17
C ARG A 212 19.16 27.06 -5.93
N ASP A 213 18.59 26.66 -4.80
CA ASP A 213 18.68 27.37 -3.53
C ASP A 213 19.93 27.01 -2.70
N ARG A 214 20.83 26.19 -3.25
CA ARG A 214 22.02 25.68 -2.54
C ARG A 214 22.90 26.82 -2.02
N ASP A 215 23.29 27.74 -2.89
CA ASP A 215 24.27 28.76 -2.53
C ASP A 215 23.69 29.79 -1.54
N LYS A 216 22.37 30.07 -1.66
CA LYS A 216 21.63 30.83 -0.64
C LYS A 216 21.62 30.12 0.71
N SER A 217 21.34 28.82 0.72
CA SER A 217 21.34 28.02 1.95
C SER A 217 22.72 27.99 2.61
N ILE A 218 23.79 27.91 1.82
CA ILE A 218 25.18 28.02 2.31
C ILE A 218 25.44 29.41 2.88
N GLY A 219 25.02 30.48 2.19
CA GLY A 219 25.14 31.87 2.66
C GLY A 219 24.47 32.08 4.03
N ASP A 220 23.23 31.60 4.18
CA ASP A 220 22.48 31.70 5.44
C ASP A 220 23.17 30.95 6.59
N ILE A 221 23.78 29.79 6.32
CA ILE A 221 24.56 29.03 7.31
C ILE A 221 25.81 29.80 7.74
N ILE A 222 26.55 30.35 6.77
CA ILE A 222 27.77 31.14 7.06
C ILE A 222 27.40 32.40 7.85
N GLU A 223 26.30 33.06 7.52
CA GLU A 223 25.84 34.26 8.22
C GLU A 223 25.44 33.97 9.67
N ALA A 224 24.72 32.88 9.93
CA ALA A 224 24.38 32.45 11.29
C ALA A 224 25.64 32.25 12.14
N ILE A 225 26.64 31.53 11.60
CA ILE A 225 27.91 31.29 12.28
C ILE A 225 28.64 32.61 12.58
N ARG A 226 28.65 33.57 11.64
CA ARG A 226 29.28 34.88 11.85
C ARG A 226 28.62 35.69 12.97
N LYS A 227 27.31 35.49 13.21
CA LYS A 227 26.56 36.14 14.29
C LYS A 227 26.66 35.42 15.63
N GLY A 228 27.32 34.26 15.69
CA GLY A 228 27.32 33.40 16.88
C GLY A 228 25.97 32.70 17.10
N GLU A 229 25.13 32.59 16.07
CA GLU A 229 23.86 31.85 16.11
C GLU A 229 24.07 30.40 15.64
N ASP A 230 23.24 29.48 16.13
CA ASP A 230 23.26 28.08 15.68
C ASP A 230 22.77 27.95 14.23
N PRO A 231 23.59 27.41 13.31
CA PRO A 231 23.17 27.22 11.93
C PRO A 231 22.04 26.19 11.82
N LYS A 232 20.99 26.54 11.09
CA LYS A 232 19.85 25.66 10.85
C LYS A 232 20.17 24.70 9.71
N PHE A 233 20.48 23.45 10.07
CA PHE A 233 20.65 22.36 9.12
C PHE A 233 19.33 21.69 8.76
N GLY A 234 19.24 21.18 7.53
CA GLY A 234 18.09 20.44 7.05
C GLY A 234 17.24 21.23 6.06
N ARG A 235 16.28 20.54 5.44
CA ARG A 235 15.38 21.15 4.46
C ARG A 235 14.53 22.21 5.18
N ARG A 236 14.65 23.47 4.76
CA ARG A 236 13.59 24.44 5.06
C ARG A 236 12.30 23.88 4.44
N PRO A 237 11.18 23.82 5.16
CA PRO A 237 9.93 23.39 4.57
C PRO A 237 9.57 24.41 3.47
N SER A 238 9.95 24.13 2.23
CA SER A 238 9.59 24.97 1.10
C SER A 238 8.08 24.83 0.89
N GLY A 239 7.34 25.90 1.16
CA GLY A 239 5.96 26.05 0.71
C GLY A 239 4.85 25.32 1.47
N MET A 240 5.05 24.89 2.73
CA MET A 240 3.91 24.49 3.59
C MET A 240 3.53 25.63 4.53
N SER A 241 2.82 26.61 3.96
CA SER A 241 1.84 27.40 4.72
C SER A 241 0.69 26.45 5.10
N GLY A 242 0.94 25.66 6.13
CA GLY A 242 0.07 24.59 6.58
C GLY A 242 0.62 24.05 7.88
N ALA A 243 0.13 24.63 8.97
CA ALA A 243 0.47 24.30 10.33
C ALA A 243 0.36 22.78 10.57
N ILE A 244 1.49 22.09 10.59
CA ILE A 244 1.59 20.79 11.27
C ILE A 244 2.82 20.89 12.16
N GLY A 245 2.54 21.18 13.43
CA GLY A 245 3.51 21.21 14.51
C GLY A 245 4.24 19.88 14.60
N GLY A 246 5.57 20.00 14.72
CA GLY A 246 6.48 18.88 14.89
C GLY A 246 7.76 19.39 15.52
N VAL A 247 7.64 19.89 16.75
CA VAL A 247 8.76 20.17 17.65
C VAL A 247 9.49 18.85 17.87
N GLY A 248 10.63 18.70 17.20
CA GLY A 248 11.52 17.55 17.31
C GLY A 248 12.97 18.01 17.28
N GLY A 249 13.29 19.09 18.00
CA GLY A 249 14.65 19.50 18.27
C GLY A 249 15.32 18.42 19.11
N ARG A 250 16.10 17.54 18.48
CA ARG A 250 17.06 16.69 19.19
C ARG A 250 18.20 17.59 19.63
N SER A 251 18.06 18.16 20.83
CA SER A 251 19.19 18.67 21.59
C SER A 251 20.14 17.50 21.82
N ARG A 252 21.30 17.52 21.17
CA ARG A 252 22.39 16.58 21.47
C ARG A 252 22.94 17.01 22.82
N GLY A 253 22.72 16.18 23.84
CA GLY A 253 23.24 16.35 25.19
C GLY A 253 24.72 16.67 25.17
N ASN A 254 25.07 17.75 25.87
CA ASN A 254 26.41 18.21 26.10
C ASN A 254 26.73 17.88 27.58
N ASP A 255 26.88 16.59 27.87
CA ASP A 255 27.07 16.09 29.24
C ASP A 255 28.52 15.66 29.45
N ASN A 256 29.45 16.61 29.33
CA ASN A 256 30.84 16.41 29.76
C ASN A 256 31.30 17.60 30.62
N GLU A 257 30.76 17.68 31.84
CA GLU A 257 31.41 18.40 32.94
C GLU A 257 31.90 17.37 33.99
N PRO A 258 33.21 17.21 34.20
CA PRO A 258 33.71 16.49 35.37
C PRO A 258 33.68 17.42 36.59
N THR A 259 32.79 17.11 37.53
CA THR A 259 32.80 17.70 38.87
C THR A 259 33.91 17.08 39.72
N SER A 260 35.08 17.72 39.77
CA SER A 260 36.10 17.42 40.79
C SER A 260 35.97 18.39 41.97
N LYS A 261 35.37 17.90 43.07
CA LYS A 261 35.51 18.50 44.41
C LYS A 261 36.91 18.19 44.95
N PRO A 262 37.65 19.15 45.52
CA PRO A 262 38.85 18.84 46.30
C PRO A 262 38.48 18.37 47.71
N ALA A 263 39.10 17.27 48.14
CA ALA A 263 39.05 16.78 49.51
C ALA A 263 39.92 17.65 50.42
N SER A 264 39.31 18.19 51.47
CA SER A 264 39.98 18.79 52.62
C SER A 264 40.66 17.71 53.45
N ILE A 265 41.98 17.79 53.61
CA ILE A 265 42.72 17.10 54.67
C ILE A 265 43.61 18.16 55.33
N ASN A 266 43.27 18.51 56.57
CA ASN A 266 44.19 19.04 57.57
C ASN A 266 44.21 18.07 58.74
N PRO A 267 45.39 17.80 59.32
CA PRO A 267 45.58 17.83 60.76
C PRO A 267 46.16 19.19 61.21
#